data_AF-A0A7C5KQ58-F1
#
_entry.id   AF-A0A7C5KQ58-F1
#
_cell.length_a   1.000
_cell.length_b   1.000
_cell.length_c   1.000
_cell.angle_alpha   90.00
_cell.angle_beta   90.00
_cell.angle_gamma   90.00
#
_symmetry.space_group_name_H-M   'P 1'
#
loop_
_entity.id
_entity.type
_entity.pdbx_description
1 polymer ?
#
loop_
_entity_poly.entity_id
_entity_poly.type
_entity_poly.pdbx_seq_one_letter_code
_entity_poly.pdbx_strand_id
1 'polypeptide(L)'
;NDDLQMRSDWLLPICNGGERLKDEKGAKIHPTQKPESLLHRVILSSSNPGDVVLDPFFGTGTTGVVAKALGRNYIGIEREQAYIEAAKARLAKVRTADEQALHVTKGKRALPRVPFGALVERGLIKPGERLVDPSRRHAARVRADGSIACKDATGSIHKIGAHVQGAEACNGWTYWYVARGKNLLPIDLYRQQIRAEMAAS
;
A
#
# COMPACT_ATOMS: atom_id res chain seq x y z
N ASN A 1 16.20 -12.69 4.15
CA ASN A 1 15.28 -11.53 4.16
C ASN A 1 14.15 -12.05 3.27
N ASP A 2 13.08 -12.47 3.94
CA ASP A 2 12.02 -13.36 3.48
C ASP A 2 10.71 -12.58 3.65
N ASP A 3 10.09 -12.13 2.54
CA ASP A 3 8.99 -11.13 2.47
C ASP A 3 9.39 -9.65 2.68
N LEU A 4 10.22 -9.15 1.76
CA LEU A 4 11.03 -7.97 2.03
C LEU A 4 10.47 -6.67 1.56
N GLN A 5 10.22 -5.81 2.55
CA GLN A 5 10.26 -4.39 2.33
C GLN A 5 11.54 -4.03 1.56
N MET A 6 11.33 -3.38 0.41
CA MET A 6 12.39 -2.94 -0.46
C MET A 6 13.36 -2.05 0.32
N ARG A 7 14.65 -2.37 0.26
CA ARG A 7 15.71 -1.62 0.93
C ARG A 7 16.02 -0.31 0.19
N SER A 8 16.80 0.56 0.81
CA SER A 8 17.28 1.81 0.21
C SER A 8 18.46 1.62 -0.76
N ASP A 9 19.10 0.44 -0.78
CA ASP A 9 20.16 0.07 -1.72
C ASP A 9 19.60 -0.69 -2.93
N TRP A 10 19.73 -0.12 -4.12
CA TRP A 10 19.19 -0.69 -5.36
C TRP A 10 20.31 -1.08 -6.32
N LEU A 11 20.50 -2.39 -6.51
CA LEU A 11 21.37 -2.91 -7.56
C LEU A 11 20.60 -2.96 -8.89
N LEU A 12 20.95 -2.06 -9.82
CA LEU A 12 20.34 -1.94 -11.15
C LEU A 12 21.43 -1.85 -12.22
N PRO A 13 21.24 -2.46 -13.40
CA PRO A 13 22.17 -2.32 -14.51
C PRO A 13 22.18 -0.88 -15.06
N ILE A 14 23.30 -0.50 -15.66
CA ILE A 14 23.42 0.78 -16.38
C ILE A 14 22.62 0.76 -17.68
N CYS A 15 22.24 1.94 -18.19
CA CYS A 15 21.58 2.08 -19.49
C CYS A 15 22.56 1.75 -20.64
N ASN A 16 22.37 0.58 -21.25
CA ASN A 16 23.21 0.01 -22.31
C ASN A 16 22.35 -0.71 -23.38
N GLY A 17 22.99 -1.37 -24.35
CA GLY A 17 22.30 -2.19 -25.35
C GLY A 17 21.29 -1.40 -26.20
N GLY A 18 20.15 -2.02 -26.50
CA GLY A 18 19.07 -1.43 -27.29
C GLY A 18 18.27 -0.33 -26.58
N GLU A 19 18.38 -0.24 -25.25
CA GLU A 19 17.77 0.86 -24.47
C GLU A 19 18.55 2.17 -24.69
N ARG A 20 19.87 2.07 -24.86
CA ARG A 20 20.75 3.23 -25.00
C ARG A 20 20.61 3.85 -26.39
N LEU A 21 20.08 5.07 -26.44
CA LEU A 21 19.88 5.77 -27.70
C LEU A 21 21.20 6.16 -28.36
N LYS A 22 21.28 5.86 -29.66
CA LYS A 22 22.40 6.19 -30.53
C LYS A 22 21.90 6.92 -31.76
N ASP A 23 22.72 7.82 -32.28
CA ASP A 23 22.49 8.48 -33.56
C ASP A 23 22.81 7.53 -34.73
N GLU A 24 22.64 8.01 -35.96
CA GLU A 24 22.92 7.25 -37.18
C GLU A 24 24.38 6.82 -37.31
N LYS A 25 25.29 7.52 -36.63
CA LYS A 25 26.74 7.22 -36.59
C LYS A 25 27.10 6.28 -35.44
N GLY A 26 26.12 5.83 -34.66
CA GLY A 26 26.30 4.95 -33.50
C GLY A 26 26.78 5.67 -32.23
N ALA A 27 26.92 6.99 -32.25
CA ALA A 27 27.31 7.78 -31.09
C ALA A 27 26.12 7.98 -30.14
N LYS A 28 26.40 8.13 -28.84
CA LYS A 28 25.37 8.28 -27.81
C LYS A 28 24.65 9.61 -28.01
N ILE A 29 23.32 9.58 -28.15
CA ILE A 29 22.52 10.81 -28.28
C ILE A 29 22.58 11.64 -26.98
N HIS A 30 22.49 10.98 -25.82
CA HIS A 30 22.55 11.65 -24.53
C HIS A 30 23.63 11.06 -23.62
N PRO A 31 24.49 11.89 -23.01
CA PRO A 31 25.61 11.39 -22.20
C PRO A 31 25.12 10.67 -20.93
N THR A 32 24.04 11.17 -20.32
CA THR A 32 23.60 10.76 -18.97
C THR A 32 22.22 10.10 -18.94
N GLN A 33 21.79 9.47 -20.05
CA GLN A 33 20.52 8.72 -20.13
C GLN A 33 20.41 7.75 -18.96
N LYS A 34 19.31 7.84 -18.21
CA LYS A 34 19.02 6.98 -17.06
C LYS A 34 18.37 5.66 -17.51
N PRO A 35 18.66 4.55 -16.80
CA PRO A 35 18.04 3.27 -17.09
C PRO A 35 16.55 3.28 -16.75
N GLU A 36 15.71 2.73 -17.61
CA GLU A 36 14.26 2.62 -17.40
C GLU A 36 13.91 1.86 -16.11
N SER A 37 14.72 0.86 -15.74
CA SER A 37 14.54 0.05 -14.52
C SER A 37 14.56 0.89 -13.23
N LEU A 38 15.34 1.97 -13.19
CA LEU A 38 15.39 2.90 -12.09
C LEU A 38 14.07 3.68 -11.98
N LEU A 39 13.63 4.27 -13.08
CA LEU A 39 12.41 5.07 -13.12
C LEU A 39 11.17 4.20 -12.87
N HIS A 40 11.20 2.94 -13.30
CA HIS A 40 10.12 1.99 -13.06
C HIS A 40 9.90 1.77 -11.57
N ARG A 41 10.98 1.58 -10.81
CA ARG A 41 10.92 1.43 -9.36
C ARG A 41 10.45 2.70 -8.66
N VAL A 42 10.97 3.87 -9.06
CA VAL A 42 10.56 5.16 -8.51
C VAL A 42 9.05 5.35 -8.71
N ILE A 43 8.58 5.32 -9.96
CA ILE A 43 7.19 5.59 -10.32
C ILE A 43 6.23 4.62 -9.65
N LEU A 44 6.54 3.32 -9.61
CA LEU A 44 5.69 2.33 -8.91
C LEU A 44 5.61 2.58 -7.40
N SER A 45 6.69 3.03 -6.78
CA SER A 45 6.75 3.22 -5.33
C SER A 45 6.10 4.51 -4.84
N SER A 46 5.96 5.52 -5.70
CA SER A 46 5.56 6.88 -5.32
C SER A 46 4.38 7.47 -6.10
N SER A 47 3.73 6.69 -6.97
CA SER A 47 2.56 7.14 -7.73
C SER A 47 1.57 6.01 -7.99
N ASN A 48 0.31 6.37 -8.24
CA ASN A 48 -0.73 5.47 -8.71
C ASN A 48 -0.96 5.62 -10.23
N PRO A 49 -1.51 4.61 -10.91
CA PRO A 49 -2.04 4.79 -12.26
C PRO A 49 -2.97 6.01 -12.34
N GLY A 50 -2.86 6.79 -13.41
CA GLY A 50 -3.59 8.05 -13.62
C GLY A 50 -2.89 9.31 -13.06
N ASP A 51 -1.98 9.17 -12.09
CA ASP A 51 -1.23 10.32 -11.55
C ASP A 51 -0.37 10.99 -12.63
N VAL A 52 0.00 12.25 -12.40
CA VAL A 52 0.88 13.03 -13.30
C VAL A 52 2.30 13.09 -12.74
N VAL A 53 3.28 12.68 -13.54
CA VAL A 53 4.71 12.76 -13.22
C VAL A 53 5.36 13.94 -13.93
N LEU A 54 5.86 14.93 -13.19
CA LEU A 54 6.62 16.05 -13.73
C LEU A 54 8.13 15.72 -13.74
N ASP A 55 8.77 15.92 -14.88
CA ASP A 55 10.22 15.87 -15.02
C ASP A 55 10.74 17.16 -15.67
N PRO A 56 11.37 18.06 -14.91
CA PRO A 56 11.88 19.34 -15.42
C PRO A 56 13.18 19.21 -16.21
N PHE A 57 13.78 18.01 -16.31
CA PHE A 57 15.02 17.73 -17.03
C PHE A 57 14.85 16.47 -17.88
N PHE A 58 13.91 16.54 -18.82
CA PHE A 58 13.36 15.36 -19.47
C PHE A 58 14.38 14.58 -20.31
N GLY A 59 15.41 15.25 -20.83
CA GLY A 59 16.43 14.64 -21.69
C GLY A 59 15.78 13.87 -22.83
N THR A 60 16.18 12.60 -22.99
CA THR A 60 15.60 11.71 -24.00
C THR A 60 14.33 10.97 -23.56
N GLY A 61 13.67 11.48 -22.51
CA GLY A 61 12.30 11.10 -22.15
C GLY A 61 12.13 9.79 -21.36
N THR A 62 13.17 9.29 -20.69
CA THR A 62 13.07 8.03 -19.91
C THR A 62 11.92 8.07 -18.91
N THR A 63 11.73 9.18 -18.19
CA THR A 63 10.62 9.33 -17.22
C THR A 63 9.25 9.20 -17.89
N GLY A 64 9.04 9.86 -19.03
CA GLY A 64 7.77 9.80 -19.75
C GLY A 64 7.51 8.41 -20.37
N VAL A 65 8.55 7.76 -20.89
CA VAL A 65 8.46 6.39 -21.42
C VAL A 65 7.93 5.44 -20.36
N VAL A 66 8.55 5.46 -19.18
CA VAL A 66 8.16 4.58 -18.08
C VAL A 66 6.81 4.98 -17.48
N ALA A 67 6.55 6.28 -17.30
CA ALA A 67 5.26 6.76 -16.81
C ALA A 67 4.11 6.30 -17.72
N LYS A 68 4.23 6.50 -19.03
CA LYS A 68 3.23 6.08 -20.02
C LYS A 68 3.03 4.57 -20.03
N ALA A 69 4.11 3.79 -20.00
CA ALA A 69 4.05 2.33 -19.95
C ALA A 69 3.28 1.84 -18.70
N LEU A 70 3.50 2.51 -17.57
CA LEU A 70 2.85 2.23 -16.30
C LEU A 70 1.46 2.90 -16.14
N GLY A 71 0.90 3.50 -17.18
CA GLY A 71 -0.43 4.13 -17.12
C GLY A 71 -0.48 5.38 -16.24
N ARG A 72 0.63 6.11 -16.13
CA ARG A 72 0.69 7.46 -15.55
C ARG A 72 0.72 8.49 -16.67
N ASN A 73 0.19 9.67 -16.38
CA ASN A 73 0.39 10.87 -17.18
C ASN A 73 1.78 11.45 -16.89
N TYR A 74 2.32 12.26 -17.80
CA TYR A 74 3.61 12.92 -17.58
C TYR A 74 3.66 14.31 -18.21
N ILE A 75 4.50 15.16 -17.62
CA ILE A 75 4.88 16.47 -18.17
C ILE A 75 6.42 16.49 -18.19
N GLY A 76 6.99 16.59 -19.38
CA GLY A 76 8.43 16.66 -19.58
C GLY A 76 8.84 18.05 -20.06
N ILE A 77 9.84 18.66 -19.42
CA ILE A 77 10.44 19.92 -19.85
C ILE A 77 11.90 19.64 -20.25
N GLU A 78 12.28 20.08 -21.45
CA GLU A 78 13.64 19.96 -21.98
C GLU A 78 13.92 21.17 -22.87
N ARG A 79 15.18 21.62 -22.90
CA ARG A 79 15.61 22.78 -23.69
C ARG A 79 16.25 22.38 -25.01
N GLU A 80 16.91 21.22 -25.06
CA GLU A 80 17.70 20.78 -26.22
C GLU A 80 16.81 20.07 -27.26
N GLN A 81 16.65 20.68 -28.44
CA GLN A 81 15.74 20.17 -29.48
C GLN A 81 16.05 18.73 -29.91
N ALA A 82 17.33 18.35 -29.99
CA ALA A 82 17.74 17.00 -30.37
C ALA A 82 17.24 15.94 -29.35
N TYR A 83 17.22 16.29 -28.06
CA TYR A 83 16.74 15.39 -27.01
C TYR A 83 15.21 15.29 -27.04
N ILE A 84 14.53 16.42 -27.27
CA ILE A 84 13.07 16.48 -27.45
C ILE A 84 12.62 15.55 -28.58
N GLU A 85 13.26 15.61 -29.74
CA GLU A 85 12.88 14.77 -30.89
C GLU A 85 13.15 13.28 -30.62
N ALA A 86 14.28 12.96 -29.98
CA ALA A 86 14.56 11.58 -29.55
C ALA A 86 13.51 11.06 -28.54
N ALA A 87 13.10 11.90 -27.58
CA ALA A 87 12.07 11.58 -26.60
C ALA A 87 10.71 11.33 -27.26
N LYS A 88 10.27 12.22 -28.16
CA LYS A 88 9.02 12.06 -28.93
C LYS A 88 9.01 10.74 -29.71
N ALA A 89 10.10 10.43 -30.41
CA ALA A 89 10.24 9.20 -31.18
C ALA A 89 10.15 7.93 -30.31
N ARG A 90 10.72 7.95 -29.09
CA ARG A 90 10.56 6.85 -28.11
C ARG A 90 9.12 6.74 -27.64
N LEU A 91 8.53 7.85 -27.19
CA LEU A 91 7.19 7.91 -26.61
C LEU A 91 6.10 7.45 -27.58
N ALA A 92 6.26 7.72 -28.87
CA ALA A 92 5.36 7.24 -29.92
C ALA A 92 5.29 5.70 -30.00
N LYS A 93 6.37 5.00 -29.62
CA LYS A 93 6.46 3.53 -29.66
C LYS A 93 5.97 2.87 -28.37
N VAL A 94 5.80 3.64 -27.29
CA VAL A 94 5.37 3.11 -25.99
C VAL A 94 3.88 2.82 -26.00
N ARG A 95 3.52 1.59 -25.63
CA ARG A 95 2.15 1.19 -25.32
C ARG A 95 1.97 1.18 -23.80
N THR A 96 0.81 1.66 -23.36
CA THR A 96 0.41 1.56 -21.95
C THR A 96 0.02 0.12 -21.65
N ALA A 97 0.46 -0.40 -20.52
CA ALA A 97 0.08 -1.75 -20.08
C ALA A 97 -1.43 -1.83 -19.80
N ASP A 98 -2.00 -3.03 -19.94
CA ASP A 98 -3.41 -3.28 -19.69
C ASP A 98 -3.78 -2.98 -18.22
N GLU A 99 -4.99 -2.50 -17.98
CA GLU A 99 -5.44 -2.09 -16.64
C GLU A 99 -5.25 -3.17 -15.58
N GLN A 100 -5.51 -4.44 -15.93
CA GLN A 100 -5.30 -5.58 -15.04
C GLN A 100 -3.83 -5.76 -14.62
N ALA A 101 -2.87 -5.45 -15.50
CA ALA A 101 -1.44 -5.51 -15.22
C ALA A 101 -0.95 -4.31 -14.40
N LEU A 102 -1.71 -3.22 -14.36
CA LEU A 102 -1.39 -2.01 -13.60
C LEU A 102 -1.89 -2.06 -12.14
N HIS A 103 -2.72 -3.05 -11.79
CA HIS A 103 -3.21 -3.24 -10.42
C HIS A 103 -2.07 -3.64 -9.49
N VAL A 104 -1.76 -2.75 -8.53
CA VAL A 104 -0.80 -3.03 -7.45
C VAL A 104 -1.55 -3.56 -6.23
N THR A 105 -0.98 -4.55 -5.53
CA THR A 105 -1.54 -5.07 -4.28
C THR A 105 -1.64 -3.95 -3.25
N LYS A 106 -2.86 -3.46 -2.97
CA LYS A 106 -3.10 -2.45 -1.95
C LYS A 106 -2.83 -3.04 -0.56
N GLY A 107 -2.04 -2.35 0.26
CA GLY A 107 -1.74 -2.79 1.62
C GLY A 107 -2.99 -2.83 2.52
N LYS A 108 -2.96 -3.61 3.61
CA LYS A 108 -4.08 -3.81 4.57
C LYS A 108 -4.67 -2.51 5.15
N ARG A 109 -3.94 -1.38 5.08
CA ARG A 109 -4.40 -0.05 5.52
C ARG A 109 -5.38 0.63 4.56
N ALA A 110 -5.43 0.20 3.30
CA ALA A 110 -6.37 0.71 2.30
C ALA A 110 -7.76 0.07 2.38
N LEU A 111 -7.93 -0.96 3.22
CA LEU A 111 -9.23 -1.59 3.46
C LEU A 111 -10.17 -0.64 4.22
N PRO A 112 -11.49 -0.69 3.97
CA PRO A 112 -12.47 0.08 4.72
C PRO A 112 -12.26 -0.04 6.25
N ARG A 113 -12.34 1.11 6.93
CA ARG A 113 -12.21 1.17 8.38
C ARG A 113 -13.50 0.64 9.00
N VAL A 114 -13.37 -0.41 9.78
CA VAL A 114 -14.47 -0.99 10.56
C VAL A 114 -14.18 -0.70 12.03
N PRO A 115 -14.94 0.20 12.69
CA PRO A 115 -14.81 0.44 14.12
C PRO A 115 -15.31 -0.77 14.91
N PHE A 116 -14.83 -0.96 16.14
CA PHE A 116 -15.31 -2.06 16.99
C PHE A 116 -16.81 -1.92 17.31
N GLY A 117 -17.31 -0.70 17.45
CA GLY A 117 -18.75 -0.43 17.61
C GLY A 117 -19.62 -1.07 16.51
N ALA A 118 -19.13 -1.17 15.27
CA ALA A 118 -19.87 -1.81 14.19
C ALA A 118 -20.12 -3.31 14.43
N LEU A 119 -19.25 -4.01 15.17
CA LEU A 119 -19.50 -5.41 15.56
C LEU A 119 -20.62 -5.48 16.61
N VAL A 120 -20.72 -4.47 17.46
CA VAL A 120 -21.77 -4.38 18.50
C VAL A 120 -23.11 -4.02 17.87
N GLU A 121 -23.13 -3.03 16.99
CA GLU A 121 -24.32 -2.59 16.25
C GLU A 121 -24.91 -3.71 15.38
N ARG A 122 -24.06 -4.50 14.71
CA ARG A 122 -24.48 -5.66 13.91
C ARG A 122 -24.82 -6.90 14.75
N GLY A 123 -24.70 -6.82 16.07
CA GLY A 123 -25.00 -7.94 16.98
C GLY A 123 -24.03 -9.12 16.92
N LEU A 124 -22.88 -8.97 16.24
CA LEU A 124 -21.83 -9.99 16.16
C LEU A 124 -21.15 -10.19 17.53
N ILE A 125 -21.10 -9.14 18.33
CA ILE A 125 -20.68 -9.14 19.74
C ILE A 125 -21.71 -8.37 20.54
N LYS A 126 -22.32 -8.98 21.55
CA LYS A 126 -23.36 -8.32 22.34
C LYS A 126 -22.78 -7.49 23.49
N PRO A 127 -23.42 -6.37 23.86
CA PRO A 127 -23.11 -5.69 25.11
C PRO A 127 -23.19 -6.66 26.30
N GLY A 128 -22.23 -6.57 27.20
CA GLY A 128 -22.09 -7.48 28.33
C GLY A 128 -21.27 -8.73 28.05
N GLU A 129 -20.96 -9.07 26.79
CA GLU A 129 -20.05 -10.18 26.48
C GLU A 129 -18.63 -9.92 27.02
N ARG A 130 -17.93 -11.02 27.34
CA ARG A 130 -16.57 -10.97 27.87
C ARG A 130 -15.58 -11.25 26.75
N LEU A 131 -14.70 -10.29 26.49
CA LEU A 131 -13.50 -10.49 25.69
C LEU A 131 -12.37 -10.97 26.59
N VAL A 132 -11.54 -11.86 26.09
CA VAL A 132 -10.37 -12.43 26.77
C VAL A 132 -9.16 -12.45 25.85
N ASP A 133 -7.96 -12.52 26.38
CA ASP A 133 -6.77 -12.83 25.59
C ASP A 133 -6.64 -14.36 25.34
N PRO A 134 -5.74 -14.82 24.44
CA PRO A 134 -5.56 -16.25 24.16
C PRO A 134 -5.29 -17.12 25.40
N SER A 135 -4.56 -16.58 26.37
CA SER A 135 -4.22 -17.27 27.63
C SER A 135 -5.29 -17.13 28.71
N ARG A 136 -6.37 -16.38 28.45
CA ARG A 136 -7.46 -16.07 29.39
C ARG A 136 -7.00 -15.41 30.70
N ARG A 137 -5.82 -14.80 30.71
CA ARG A 137 -5.27 -14.05 31.84
C ARG A 137 -5.98 -12.72 32.03
N HIS A 138 -6.31 -12.05 30.94
CA HIS A 138 -6.95 -10.75 30.94
C HIS A 138 -8.35 -10.84 30.35
N ALA A 139 -9.23 -9.98 30.85
CA ALA A 139 -10.58 -9.90 30.34
C ALA A 139 -11.17 -8.50 30.44
N ALA A 140 -12.08 -8.21 29.51
CA ALA A 140 -12.84 -6.98 29.48
C ALA A 140 -14.29 -7.26 29.08
N ARG A 141 -15.23 -6.49 29.62
CA ARG A 141 -16.66 -6.57 29.30
C ARG A 141 -17.00 -5.53 28.23
N VAL A 142 -17.73 -5.95 27.21
CA VAL A 142 -18.19 -5.09 26.11
C VAL A 142 -19.31 -4.18 26.60
N ARG A 143 -19.25 -2.89 26.22
CA ARG A 143 -20.30 -1.90 26.48
C ARG A 143 -21.09 -1.61 25.21
N ALA A 144 -22.29 -1.03 25.38
CA ALA A 144 -23.21 -0.75 24.27
C ALA A 144 -22.67 0.29 23.28
N ASP A 145 -21.79 1.18 23.72
CA ASP A 145 -21.15 2.22 22.92
C ASP A 145 -19.92 1.73 22.12
N GLY A 146 -19.61 0.43 22.15
CA GLY A 146 -18.41 -0.11 21.51
C GLY A 146 -17.11 0.16 22.28
N SER A 147 -17.19 0.61 23.54
CA SER A 147 -16.05 0.54 24.45
C SER A 147 -16.00 -0.81 25.18
N ILE A 148 -14.85 -1.11 25.79
CA ILE A 148 -14.69 -2.26 26.69
C ILE A 148 -14.19 -1.79 28.05
N ALA A 149 -14.54 -2.53 29.10
CA ALA A 149 -14.16 -2.21 30.47
C ALA A 149 -13.51 -3.40 31.17
N CYS A 150 -12.35 -3.17 31.78
CA CYS A 150 -11.75 -4.08 32.76
C CYS A 150 -12.06 -3.58 34.18
N LYS A 151 -11.46 -4.19 35.21
CA LYS A 151 -11.76 -3.90 36.61
C LYS A 151 -11.53 -2.43 36.99
N ASP A 152 -10.55 -1.80 36.38
CA ASP A 152 -9.95 -0.52 36.79
C ASP A 152 -9.90 0.52 35.66
N ALA A 153 -10.27 0.16 34.43
CA ALA A 153 -10.23 1.08 33.29
C ALA A 153 -11.34 0.81 32.26
N THR A 154 -11.69 1.84 31.49
CA THR A 154 -12.62 1.77 30.35
C THR A 154 -12.04 2.53 29.15
N GLY A 155 -12.23 1.99 27.95
CA GLY A 155 -11.80 2.63 26.73
C GLY A 155 -11.98 1.76 25.49
N SER A 156 -11.30 2.11 24.41
CA SER A 156 -11.30 1.30 23.19
C SER A 156 -10.62 -0.06 23.41
N ILE A 157 -10.88 -1.00 22.50
CA ILE A 157 -10.21 -2.31 22.48
C ILE A 157 -8.68 -2.22 22.49
N HIS A 158 -8.14 -1.14 21.92
CA HIS A 158 -6.71 -0.86 21.88
C HIS A 158 -6.19 -0.33 23.21
N LYS A 159 -6.87 0.69 23.76
CA LYS A 159 -6.48 1.32 25.03
C LYS A 159 -6.52 0.32 26.18
N ILE A 160 -7.58 -0.48 26.27
CA ILE A 160 -7.71 -1.49 27.32
C ILE A 160 -6.76 -2.65 27.09
N GLY A 161 -6.54 -3.07 25.84
CA GLY A 161 -5.52 -4.09 25.53
C GLY A 161 -4.11 -3.65 25.94
N ALA A 162 -3.75 -2.39 25.73
CA ALA A 162 -2.46 -1.83 26.16
C ALA A 162 -2.36 -1.75 27.69
N HIS A 163 -3.42 -1.23 28.34
CA HIS A 163 -3.53 -1.11 29.80
C HIS A 163 -3.31 -2.44 30.53
N VAL A 164 -4.06 -3.49 30.15
CA VAL A 164 -3.96 -4.81 30.83
C VAL A 164 -2.63 -5.52 30.58
N GLN A 165 -1.91 -5.17 29.51
CA GLN A 165 -0.59 -5.71 29.23
C GLN A 165 0.54 -4.89 29.85
N GLY A 166 0.26 -3.69 30.39
CA GLY A 166 1.30 -2.73 30.78
C GLY A 166 2.16 -2.26 29.60
N ALA A 167 1.60 -2.24 28.38
CA ALA A 167 2.29 -1.87 27.15
C ALA A 167 1.89 -0.47 26.67
N GLU A 168 2.76 0.21 25.91
CA GLU A 168 2.45 1.54 25.34
C GLU A 168 1.37 1.47 24.25
N ALA A 169 1.28 0.36 23.52
CA ALA A 169 0.32 0.17 22.44
C ALA A 169 -0.14 -1.29 22.32
N CYS A 170 -1.35 -1.48 21.80
CA CYS A 170 -1.91 -2.81 21.55
C CYS A 170 -2.82 -2.80 20.31
N ASN A 171 -2.65 -3.81 19.45
CA ASN A 171 -3.65 -4.12 18.43
C ASN A 171 -4.79 -4.95 19.04
N GLY A 172 -5.83 -4.27 19.54
CA GLY A 172 -6.99 -4.90 20.15
C GLY A 172 -7.68 -5.94 19.28
N TRP A 173 -7.63 -5.81 17.94
CA TRP A 173 -8.28 -6.76 17.03
C TRP A 173 -7.68 -8.17 17.09
N THR A 174 -6.36 -8.25 17.22
CA THR A 174 -5.63 -9.53 17.29
C THR A 174 -5.40 -9.98 18.73
N TYR A 175 -5.53 -9.07 19.68
CA TYR A 175 -5.33 -9.34 21.10
C TYR A 175 -6.57 -9.93 21.77
N TRP A 176 -7.76 -9.40 21.45
CA TRP A 176 -9.00 -9.82 22.08
C TRP A 176 -9.69 -10.94 21.31
N TYR A 177 -10.21 -11.89 22.07
CA TYR A 177 -10.95 -13.04 21.62
C TYR A 177 -12.29 -13.08 22.32
N VAL A 178 -13.28 -13.63 21.65
CA VAL A 178 -14.59 -13.90 22.23
C VAL A 178 -14.83 -15.41 22.25
N ALA A 179 -15.41 -15.90 23.33
CA ALA A 179 -15.78 -17.30 23.45
C ALA A 179 -17.04 -17.58 22.63
N ARG A 180 -16.99 -18.64 21.81
CA ARG A 180 -18.13 -19.20 21.08
C ARG A 180 -18.12 -20.71 21.32
N GLY A 181 -18.98 -21.18 22.22
CA GLY A 181 -18.94 -22.57 22.69
C GLY A 181 -17.59 -22.90 23.34
N LYS A 182 -16.93 -23.96 22.84
CA LYS A 182 -15.59 -24.37 23.31
C LYS A 182 -14.44 -23.57 22.69
N ASN A 183 -14.71 -22.80 21.62
CA ASN A 183 -13.69 -22.14 20.83
C ASN A 183 -13.48 -20.68 21.27
N LEU A 184 -12.24 -20.22 21.18
CA LEU A 184 -11.86 -18.81 21.28
C LEU A 184 -11.67 -18.27 19.86
N LEU A 185 -12.42 -17.25 19.48
CA LEU A 185 -12.29 -16.62 18.17
C LEU A 185 -11.75 -15.20 18.31
N PRO A 186 -10.69 -14.81 17.57
CA PRO A 186 -10.20 -13.43 17.59
C PRO A 186 -11.27 -12.51 17.01
N ILE A 187 -11.46 -11.35 17.63
CA ILE A 187 -12.49 -10.40 17.19
C ILE A 187 -12.20 -9.84 15.78
N ASP A 188 -10.95 -9.95 15.30
CA ASP A 188 -10.58 -9.61 13.92
C ASP A 188 -11.35 -10.41 12.86
N LEU A 189 -11.78 -11.64 13.15
CA LEU A 189 -12.56 -12.43 12.20
C LEU A 189 -13.87 -11.74 11.82
N TYR A 190 -14.58 -11.18 12.80
CA TYR A 190 -15.81 -10.42 12.55
C TYR A 190 -15.54 -9.12 11.79
N ARG A 191 -14.38 -8.48 12.04
CA ARG A 191 -13.95 -7.31 11.26
C ARG A 191 -13.74 -7.67 9.79
N GLN A 192 -13.13 -8.83 9.52
CA GLN A 192 -12.90 -9.32 8.16
C GLN A 192 -14.22 -9.71 7.49
N GLN A 193 -15.16 -10.32 8.22
CA GLN A 193 -16.50 -10.61 7.72
C GLN A 193 -17.22 -9.34 7.26
N ILE A 194 -17.26 -8.29 8.10
CA ILE A 194 -17.89 -7.01 7.72
C ILE A 194 -17.21 -6.41 6.48
N ARG A 195 -15.88 -6.50 6.37
CA ARG A 195 -15.15 -6.01 5.19
C ARG A 195 -15.50 -6.78 3.93
N ALA A 196 -15.68 -8.09 4.02
CA ALA A 196 -16.09 -8.91 2.88
C ALA A 196 -17.51 -8.55 2.43
N GLU A 197 -18.44 -8.35 3.37
CA GLU A 197 -19.81 -7.89 3.07
C GLU A 197 -19.82 -6.51 2.42
N MET A 198 -19.01 -5.57 2.91
CA MET A 198 -18.86 -4.22 2.32
C MET A 198 -18.25 -4.23 0.92
N ALA A 199 -17.43 -5.24 0.57
CA ALA A 199 -16.83 -5.36 -0.75
C ALA A 199 -17.77 -6.05 -1.76
N ALA A 200 -18.79 -6.77 -1.28
CA ALA A 200 -19.78 -7.46 -2.09
C ALA A 200 -21.07 -6.64 -2.35
N SER A 201 -21.20 -5.46 -1.71
CA SER A 201 -22.31 -4.52 -1.88
C SER A 201 -21.92 -3.37 -2.81
#